data_AF-A0AAP4PZV0-F1
#
_entry.id   AF-A0AAP4PZV0-F1
#
_cell.length_a   1.000
_cell.length_b   1.000
_cell.length_c   1.000
_cell.angle_alpha   90.00
_cell.angle_beta   90.00
_cell.angle_gamma   90.00
#
_symmetry.space_group_name_H-M   'P 1'
#
loop_
_entity.id
_entity.type
_entity.pdbx_description
1 polymer ?
#
loop_
_entity_poly.entity_id
_entity_poly.type
_entity_poly.pdbx_seq_one_letter_code
_entity_poly.pdbx_strand_id
1 'polypeptide(L)'
;MKKQDGYILDVSYPIFFYKEMQPLWLNSTINFLGFKTPNILQKFSYLELACATGTNLIISAINNPNANFIGIDFNKKHIDIANKSVKEIGLKNIEFICCDFATFFKENEQKFDFIVNHGTFSWISQIHQKNILDIVSTSLNDFGIFYLHYMCYPGSASLLAIQKLLNIVDNHIDDSSSKSIDIGKKLFFDLNNVGAFVDNPKIESIIKTFEYSSEYLAHEFLTDFWNPLYSVDVHKMVFENTKATFLGSANVIENLDNISIPSKMQEIIKNTKAPDLKEYLKDLARNSKQRVDIFQKNPQIFSNDEHIEVINKLKFKLLPNAPKNGAVTFNTLIGDIEAPKEVISEMLEKLSKKEMSFEELSTLKSFINKPMFLIETIFLLMNANYLQAVSINEKYVDKHFVDKFNEKMKKDGINLEIYPKCCTAI
;
A
#
# COMPACT_ATOMS: atom_id res chain seq x y z
N MET A 1 -17.44 -9.43 22.76
CA MET A 1 -17.61 -8.00 22.42
C MET A 1 -17.33 -7.84 20.95
N LYS A 2 -18.27 -7.29 20.16
CA LYS A 2 -18.10 -7.06 18.71
C LYS A 2 -17.09 -5.97 18.40
N LYS A 3 -17.17 -4.85 19.13
CA LYS A 3 -16.43 -3.62 18.87
C LYS A 3 -15.69 -3.10 20.09
N GLN A 4 -14.55 -2.46 19.89
CA GLN A 4 -13.86 -1.61 20.88
C GLN A 4 -13.46 -0.31 20.19
N ASP A 5 -13.75 0.83 20.82
CA ASP A 5 -13.49 2.17 20.27
C ASP A 5 -13.97 2.33 18.81
N GLY A 6 -15.12 1.70 18.50
CA GLY A 6 -15.74 1.72 17.18
C GLY A 6 -15.12 0.79 16.12
N TYR A 7 -14.12 -0.01 16.47
CA TYR A 7 -13.45 -0.95 15.56
C TYR A 7 -13.84 -2.41 15.83
N ILE A 8 -13.90 -3.25 14.79
CA ILE A 8 -14.37 -4.65 14.84
C ILE A 8 -13.30 -5.58 15.45
N LEU A 9 -13.72 -6.49 16.35
CA LEU A 9 -12.84 -7.42 17.08
C LEU A 9 -13.28 -8.89 17.07
N ASP A 10 -14.55 -9.17 16.80
CA ASP A 10 -15.11 -10.52 16.89
C ASP A 10 -14.80 -11.39 15.66
N VAL A 11 -14.36 -10.77 14.56
CA VAL A 11 -13.86 -11.44 13.35
C VAL A 11 -12.42 -11.00 13.05
N SER A 12 -11.59 -11.94 12.59
CA SER A 12 -10.20 -11.65 12.22
C SER A 12 -10.13 -10.97 10.86
N TYR A 13 -9.24 -9.98 10.73
CA TYR A 13 -8.96 -9.37 9.43
C TYR A 13 -8.27 -10.39 8.52
N PRO A 14 -8.72 -10.58 7.27
CA PRO A 14 -8.08 -11.52 6.36
C PRO A 14 -6.66 -11.09 6.01
N ILE A 15 -5.83 -12.06 5.64
CA ILE A 15 -4.42 -11.79 5.30
C ILE A 15 -4.34 -11.21 3.89
N PHE A 16 -3.80 -10.00 3.80
CA PHE A 16 -3.37 -9.37 2.56
C PHE A 16 -1.90 -8.99 2.64
N PHE A 17 -1.23 -9.05 1.51
CA PHE A 17 0.13 -8.56 1.35
C PHE A 17 0.12 -7.27 0.52
N TYR A 18 0.80 -6.24 1.02
CA TYR A 18 0.94 -4.95 0.38
C TYR A 18 2.42 -4.70 0.10
N LYS A 19 2.81 -4.81 -1.17
CA LYS A 19 4.18 -4.51 -1.62
C LYS A 19 4.52 -3.04 -1.42
N GLU A 20 3.52 -2.17 -1.46
CA GLU A 20 3.63 -0.71 -1.44
C GLU A 20 4.23 -0.16 -0.14
N MET A 21 4.08 -0.90 0.97
CA MET A 21 4.65 -0.54 2.27
C MET A 21 6.00 -1.21 2.55
N GLN A 22 6.50 -2.05 1.65
CA GLN A 22 7.78 -2.75 1.85
C GLN A 22 8.98 -1.79 1.69
N PRO A 23 10.07 -1.95 2.46
CA PRO A 23 11.21 -1.03 2.43
C PRO A 23 11.81 -0.82 1.03
N LEU A 24 11.98 -1.91 0.25
CA LEU A 24 12.55 -1.83 -1.11
C LEU A 24 11.62 -1.09 -2.08
N TRP A 25 10.31 -1.29 -1.96
CA TRP A 25 9.33 -0.61 -2.79
C TRP A 25 9.32 0.89 -2.53
N LEU A 26 9.24 1.28 -1.24
CA LEU A 26 9.28 2.68 -0.82
C LEU A 26 10.58 3.34 -1.28
N ASN A 27 11.73 2.69 -1.08
CA ASN A 27 13.03 3.22 -1.49
C ASN A 27 13.11 3.44 -3.00
N SER A 28 12.72 2.42 -3.78
CA SER A 28 12.80 2.49 -5.24
C SER A 28 11.87 3.59 -5.78
N THR A 29 10.66 3.70 -5.25
CA THR A 29 9.68 4.72 -5.63
C THR A 29 10.20 6.12 -5.33
N ILE A 30 10.69 6.36 -4.11
CA ILE A 30 11.21 7.67 -3.69
C ILE A 30 12.47 8.06 -4.48
N ASN A 31 13.34 7.09 -4.79
CA ASN A 31 14.49 7.33 -5.65
C ASN A 31 14.05 7.80 -7.05
N PHE A 32 13.03 7.21 -7.67
CA PHE A 32 12.47 7.69 -8.94
C PHE A 32 11.85 9.09 -8.84
N LEU A 33 11.37 9.48 -7.67
CA LEU A 33 10.88 10.84 -7.40
C LEU A 33 12.03 11.85 -7.19
N GLY A 34 13.29 11.41 -7.20
CA GLY A 34 14.47 12.26 -7.07
C GLY A 34 14.89 12.57 -5.63
N PHE A 35 14.31 11.88 -4.64
CA PHE A 35 14.63 12.09 -3.23
C PHE A 35 15.52 10.96 -2.70
N LYS A 36 16.43 11.32 -1.80
CA LYS A 36 17.27 10.37 -1.09
C LYS A 36 16.43 9.60 -0.06
N THR A 37 16.82 8.38 0.27
CA THR A 37 16.11 7.49 1.21
C THR A 37 17.03 6.93 2.30
N PRO A 38 16.49 6.48 3.45
CA PRO A 38 17.25 5.70 4.43
C PRO A 38 17.94 4.52 3.76
N ASN A 39 19.22 4.29 4.10
CA ASN A 39 19.99 3.24 3.44
C ASN A 39 19.59 1.84 3.95
N ILE A 40 18.72 1.17 3.19
CA ILE A 40 18.24 -0.18 3.52
C ILE A 40 19.30 -1.29 3.40
N LEU A 41 20.53 -0.97 2.98
CA LEU A 41 21.67 -1.89 3.05
C LEU A 41 22.38 -1.85 4.40
N GLN A 42 22.13 -0.82 5.20
CA GLN A 42 22.61 -0.70 6.58
C GLN A 42 21.51 -1.15 7.56
N LYS A 43 21.82 -1.14 8.86
CA LYS A 43 20.82 -1.36 9.89
C LYS A 43 19.82 -0.21 9.88
N PHE A 44 18.53 -0.54 9.84
CA PHE A 44 17.43 0.42 9.96
C PHE A 44 16.35 -0.14 10.90
N SER A 45 15.46 0.73 11.38
CA SER A 45 14.33 0.36 12.23
C SER A 45 13.01 0.68 11.55
N TYR A 46 12.05 -0.23 11.65
CA TYR A 46 10.76 -0.16 10.97
C TYR A 46 9.61 -0.41 11.95
N LEU A 47 8.62 0.47 11.95
CA LEU A 47 7.42 0.36 12.78
C LEU A 47 6.16 0.21 11.90
N GLU A 48 5.38 -0.84 12.14
CA GLU A 48 4.04 -1.01 11.57
C GLU A 48 2.96 -0.75 12.63
N LEU A 49 2.18 0.32 12.39
CA LEU A 49 1.05 0.72 13.22
C LEU A 49 -0.22 0.00 12.73
N ALA A 50 -0.88 -0.73 13.63
CA ALA A 50 -2.00 -1.65 13.35
C ALA A 50 -1.59 -2.81 12.43
N CYS A 51 -0.59 -3.58 12.90
CA CYS A 51 0.02 -4.67 12.14
C CYS A 51 -0.87 -5.92 11.98
N ALA A 52 -2.04 -5.97 12.63
CA ALA A 52 -2.92 -7.13 12.65
C ALA A 52 -2.14 -8.43 12.97
N THR A 53 -2.29 -9.47 12.14
CA THR A 53 -1.59 -10.76 12.31
C THR A 53 -0.10 -10.71 11.94
N GLY A 54 0.41 -9.56 11.51
CA GLY A 54 1.84 -9.31 11.32
C GLY A 54 2.45 -9.83 10.03
N THR A 55 1.64 -10.29 9.06
CA THR A 55 2.14 -10.95 7.85
C THR A 55 3.08 -10.05 7.01
N ASN A 56 2.71 -8.80 6.77
CA ASN A 56 3.54 -7.84 6.03
C ASN A 56 4.88 -7.58 6.73
N LEU A 57 4.85 -7.43 8.06
CA LEU A 57 6.04 -7.23 8.88
C LEU A 57 6.98 -8.45 8.89
N ILE A 58 6.42 -9.66 8.98
CA ILE A 58 7.18 -10.92 8.94
C ILE A 58 7.91 -11.04 7.59
N ILE A 59 7.21 -10.78 6.48
CA ILE A 59 7.82 -10.78 5.14
C ILE A 59 8.94 -9.74 5.05
N SER A 60 8.72 -8.54 5.60
CA SER A 60 9.73 -7.49 5.66
C SER A 60 10.96 -7.92 6.46
N ALA A 61 10.74 -8.55 7.62
CA ALA A 61 11.79 -9.01 8.53
C ALA A 61 12.65 -10.13 7.94
N ILE A 62 12.05 -11.09 7.24
CA ILE A 62 12.75 -12.15 6.51
C ILE A 62 13.64 -11.55 5.42
N ASN A 63 13.09 -10.60 4.64
CA ASN A 63 13.79 -9.98 3.51
C ASN A 63 14.88 -8.98 3.91
N ASN A 64 14.93 -8.56 5.18
CA ASN A 64 15.86 -7.55 5.69
C ASN A 64 16.46 -7.97 7.04
N PRO A 65 17.35 -8.98 7.06
CA PRO A 65 17.86 -9.58 8.29
C PRO A 65 18.71 -8.63 9.16
N ASN A 66 19.23 -7.55 8.59
CA ASN A 66 20.02 -6.55 9.30
C ASN A 66 19.18 -5.44 9.96
N ALA A 67 17.86 -5.44 9.75
CA ALA A 67 16.94 -4.43 10.27
C ALA A 67 16.08 -4.97 11.41
N ASN A 68 15.60 -4.06 12.26
CA ASN A 68 14.71 -4.37 13.37
C ASN A 68 13.28 -3.92 13.06
N PHE A 69 12.32 -4.77 13.38
CA PHE A 69 10.91 -4.56 13.06
C PHE A 69 10.07 -4.58 14.33
N ILE A 70 9.20 -3.58 14.49
CA ILE A 70 8.20 -3.55 15.55
C ILE A 70 6.82 -3.43 14.91
N GLY A 71 5.91 -4.30 15.32
CA GLY A 71 4.49 -4.23 14.96
C GLY A 71 3.66 -3.99 16.20
N ILE A 72 2.73 -3.05 16.14
CA ILE A 72 1.76 -2.84 17.22
C ILE A 72 0.34 -3.06 16.75
N ASP A 73 -0.48 -3.64 17.60
CA ASP A 73 -1.92 -3.78 17.41
C ASP A 73 -2.60 -3.93 18.78
N PHE A 74 -3.77 -3.33 18.95
CA PHE A 74 -4.50 -3.40 20.21
C PHE A 74 -5.27 -4.73 20.35
N ASN A 75 -5.49 -5.45 19.25
CA ASN A 75 -6.17 -6.74 19.25
C ASN A 75 -5.22 -7.86 19.71
N LYS A 76 -5.40 -8.29 20.96
CA LYS A 76 -4.61 -9.37 21.57
C LYS A 76 -4.59 -10.66 20.76
N LYS A 77 -5.69 -11.05 20.10
CA LYS A 77 -5.75 -12.27 19.29
C LYS A 77 -4.83 -12.15 18.07
N HIS A 78 -4.79 -10.99 17.43
CA HIS A 78 -3.91 -10.73 16.30
C HIS A 78 -2.43 -10.84 16.71
N ILE A 79 -2.06 -10.20 17.83
CA ILE A 79 -0.68 -10.26 18.37
C ILE A 79 -0.27 -11.66 18.82
N ASP A 80 -1.20 -12.45 19.38
CA ASP A 80 -0.91 -13.84 19.74
C ASP A 80 -0.66 -14.71 18.51
N ILE A 81 -1.41 -14.50 17.42
CA ILE A 81 -1.18 -15.16 16.12
C ILE A 81 0.18 -14.74 15.53
N ALA A 82 0.51 -13.45 15.58
CA ALA A 82 1.77 -12.91 15.08
C ALA A 82 2.97 -13.51 15.84
N ASN A 83 2.93 -13.50 17.17
CA ASN A 83 3.98 -14.08 18.02
C ASN A 83 4.13 -15.59 17.83
N LYS A 84 3.03 -16.33 17.67
CA LYS A 84 3.07 -17.75 17.33
C LYS A 84 3.79 -17.97 15.99
N SER A 85 3.47 -17.16 14.99
CA SER A 85 4.08 -17.23 13.65
C SER A 85 5.59 -16.95 13.71
N VAL A 86 5.99 -15.89 14.43
CA VAL A 86 7.42 -15.56 14.66
C VAL A 86 8.15 -16.71 15.34
N LYS A 87 7.55 -17.33 16.36
CA LYS A 87 8.14 -18.46 17.09
C LYS A 87 8.27 -19.72 16.22
N GLU A 88 7.27 -20.02 15.40
CA GLU A 88 7.29 -21.15 14.46
C GLU A 88 8.40 -20.98 13.40
N ILE A 89 8.52 -19.78 12.83
CA ILE A 89 9.55 -19.43 11.84
C ILE A 89 10.94 -19.37 12.50
N GLY A 90 11.04 -18.77 13.69
CA GLY A 90 12.28 -18.60 14.46
C GLY A 90 12.96 -17.25 14.25
N LEU A 91 12.19 -16.21 13.87
CA LEU A 91 12.73 -14.86 13.64
C LEU A 91 13.10 -14.17 14.97
N LYS A 92 14.14 -13.34 14.92
CA LYS A 92 14.68 -12.63 16.08
C LYS A 92 14.76 -11.10 15.91
N ASN A 93 14.61 -10.62 14.69
CA ASN A 93 14.70 -9.21 14.34
C ASN A 93 13.32 -8.55 14.25
N ILE A 94 12.32 -9.13 14.92
CA ILE A 94 10.93 -8.67 14.90
C ILE A 94 10.31 -8.81 16.30
N GLU A 95 9.54 -7.82 16.70
CA GLU A 95 8.79 -7.77 17.94
C GLU A 95 7.34 -7.33 17.68
N PHE A 96 6.39 -7.96 18.38
CA PHE A 96 4.96 -7.61 18.32
C PHE A 96 4.45 -7.19 19.69
N ILE A 97 3.94 -5.97 19.79
CA ILE A 97 3.49 -5.35 21.04
C ILE A 97 1.97 -5.20 21.00
N CYS A 98 1.30 -5.73 22.04
CA CYS A 98 -0.15 -5.61 22.19
C CYS A 98 -0.49 -4.33 22.95
N CYS A 99 -0.71 -3.23 22.22
CA CYS A 99 -1.12 -1.95 22.79
C CYS A 99 -1.88 -1.10 21.78
N ASP A 100 -2.63 -0.12 22.28
CA ASP A 100 -3.21 0.93 21.44
C ASP A 100 -2.19 2.04 21.13
N PHE A 101 -2.54 2.93 20.19
CA PHE A 101 -1.65 4.02 19.78
C PHE A 101 -1.35 5.01 20.91
N ALA A 102 -2.29 5.26 21.82
CA ALA A 102 -2.08 6.23 22.91
C ALA A 102 -1.05 5.71 23.92
N THR A 103 -1.15 4.43 24.25
CA THR A 103 -0.24 3.71 25.13
C THR A 103 1.14 3.63 24.50
N PHE A 104 1.22 3.19 23.23
CA PHE A 104 2.50 3.16 22.51
C PHE A 104 3.16 4.54 22.45
N PHE A 105 2.40 5.58 22.11
CA PHE A 105 2.93 6.96 22.08
C PHE A 105 3.55 7.38 23.41
N LYS A 106 2.91 7.00 24.53
CA LYS A 106 3.37 7.36 25.88
C LYS A 106 4.61 6.58 26.32
N GLU A 107 4.71 5.31 25.93
CA GLU A 107 5.74 4.38 26.42
C GLU A 107 6.93 4.22 25.47
N ASN A 108 6.77 4.53 24.18
CA ASN A 108 7.82 4.37 23.19
C ASN A 108 8.85 5.51 23.25
N GLU A 109 10.10 5.15 23.47
CA GLU A 109 11.26 6.05 23.33
C GLU A 109 12.08 5.77 22.05
N GLN A 110 11.74 4.72 21.30
CA GLN A 110 12.49 4.29 20.12
C GLN A 110 12.22 5.20 18.92
N LYS A 111 13.20 5.27 18.02
CA LYS A 111 13.10 5.98 16.74
C LYS A 111 13.13 5.03 15.56
N PHE A 112 12.46 5.42 14.48
CA PHE A 112 12.28 4.58 13.31
C PHE A 112 12.64 5.33 12.02
N ASP A 113 13.26 4.60 11.10
CA ASP A 113 13.56 5.07 9.75
C ASP A 113 12.33 4.92 8.83
N PHE A 114 11.45 3.98 9.18
CA PHE A 114 10.17 3.77 8.51
C PHE A 114 9.08 3.67 9.57
N ILE A 115 8.02 4.44 9.40
CA ILE A 115 6.75 4.23 10.09
C ILE A 115 5.70 4.01 9.02
N VAL A 116 4.91 2.95 9.14
CA VAL A 116 3.86 2.65 8.18
C VAL A 116 2.54 2.45 8.89
N ASN A 117 1.47 2.94 8.29
CA ASN A 117 0.12 2.66 8.72
C ASN A 117 -0.73 2.27 7.51
N HIS A 118 -1.19 1.02 7.50
CA HIS A 118 -2.02 0.49 6.43
C HIS A 118 -3.41 0.12 6.94
N GLY A 119 -4.48 0.66 6.32
CA GLY A 119 -5.83 0.11 6.47
C GLY A 119 -6.55 0.46 7.77
N THR A 120 -6.14 1.54 8.46
CA THR A 120 -6.85 1.99 9.67
C THR A 120 -7.17 3.47 9.71
N PHE A 121 -6.41 4.35 9.07
CA PHE A 121 -6.53 5.80 9.26
C PHE A 121 -7.94 6.36 8.98
N SER A 122 -8.65 5.83 7.97
CA SER A 122 -10.04 6.21 7.64
C SER A 122 -11.13 5.45 8.39
N TRP A 123 -10.78 4.52 9.29
CA TRP A 123 -11.73 3.65 10.01
C TRP A 123 -11.72 3.86 11.52
N ILE A 124 -10.95 4.84 12.01
CA ILE A 124 -10.72 5.13 13.42
C ILE A 124 -11.08 6.58 13.75
N SER A 125 -11.32 6.85 15.03
CA SER A 125 -11.64 8.20 15.50
C SER A 125 -10.48 9.18 15.28
N GLN A 126 -10.80 10.48 15.24
CA GLN A 126 -9.81 11.55 15.14
C GLN A 126 -8.78 11.53 16.29
N ILE A 127 -9.15 11.00 17.47
CA ILE A 127 -8.24 10.83 18.59
C ILE A 127 -7.15 9.82 18.24
N HIS A 128 -7.51 8.68 17.65
CA HIS A 128 -6.54 7.68 17.22
C HIS A 128 -5.72 8.15 16.01
N GLN A 129 -6.32 8.88 15.06
CA GLN A 129 -5.56 9.55 13.99
C GLN A 129 -4.50 10.50 14.57
N LYS A 130 -4.87 11.32 15.56
CA LYS A 130 -3.93 12.20 16.25
C LYS A 130 -2.81 11.40 16.93
N ASN A 131 -3.12 10.32 17.64
CA ASN A 131 -2.10 9.48 18.28
C ASN A 131 -1.11 8.89 17.26
N ILE A 132 -1.59 8.44 16.09
CA ILE A 132 -0.70 8.00 14.98
C ILE A 132 0.24 9.13 14.58
N LEU A 133 -0.27 10.35 14.36
CA LEU A 133 0.55 11.49 13.97
C LEU A 133 1.50 11.93 15.09
N ASP A 134 1.10 11.84 16.35
CA ASP A 134 1.97 12.10 17.50
C ASP A 134 3.14 11.10 17.54
N ILE A 135 2.88 9.81 17.32
CA ILE A 135 3.93 8.77 17.17
C ILE A 135 4.87 9.13 16.03
N VAL A 136 4.34 9.49 14.86
CA VAL A 136 5.18 9.86 13.70
C VAL A 136 6.02 11.09 14.03
N SER A 137 5.43 12.12 14.64
CA SER A 137 6.12 13.35 15.01
C SER A 137 7.31 13.10 15.95
N THR A 138 7.10 12.28 16.98
CA THR A 138 8.11 12.02 18.02
C THR A 138 9.04 10.87 17.68
N SER A 139 8.64 9.89 16.87
CA SER A 139 9.38 8.64 16.68
C SER A 139 10.00 8.51 15.29
N LEU A 140 9.56 9.29 14.28
CA LEU A 140 10.20 9.28 12.97
C LEU A 140 11.55 10.00 13.02
N ASN A 141 12.61 9.30 12.62
CA ASN A 141 13.92 9.89 12.40
C ASN A 141 13.86 11.02 11.39
N ASP A 142 14.79 11.97 11.48
CA ASP A 142 15.06 12.84 10.32
C ASP A 142 15.41 11.95 9.14
N PHE A 143 14.97 12.35 7.94
CA PHE A 143 15.11 11.58 6.70
C PHE A 143 14.27 10.28 6.66
N GLY A 144 13.59 9.93 7.75
CA GLY A 144 12.68 8.80 7.84
C GLY A 144 11.43 8.97 6.99
N ILE A 145 10.87 7.82 6.60
CA ILE A 145 9.72 7.70 5.71
C ILE A 145 8.47 7.33 6.51
N PHE A 146 7.38 8.06 6.29
CA PHE A 146 6.04 7.71 6.76
C PHE A 146 5.16 7.30 5.59
N TYR A 147 4.65 6.07 5.61
CA TYR A 147 3.65 5.56 4.67
C TYR A 147 2.27 5.60 5.30
N LEU A 148 1.28 6.13 4.58
CA LEU A 148 -0.09 6.23 5.06
C LEU A 148 -1.11 5.78 4.01
N HIS A 149 -1.85 4.73 4.33
CA HIS A 149 -3.03 4.31 3.56
C HIS A 149 -4.33 4.88 4.16
N TYR A 150 -5.19 5.43 3.32
CA TYR A 150 -6.51 5.94 3.71
C TYR A 150 -7.51 5.92 2.54
N MET A 151 -8.80 5.87 2.87
CA MET A 151 -9.87 6.07 1.89
C MET A 151 -9.91 7.53 1.47
N CYS A 152 -10.12 7.78 0.18
CA CYS A 152 -10.05 9.10 -0.41
C CYS A 152 -11.35 9.50 -1.13
N TYR A 153 -11.68 10.79 -1.04
CA TYR A 153 -12.64 11.43 -1.93
C TYR A 153 -12.00 11.77 -3.30
N PRO A 154 -12.79 11.80 -4.38
CA PRO A 154 -14.25 11.61 -4.42
C PRO A 154 -14.69 10.15 -4.56
N GLY A 155 -13.80 9.22 -4.90
CA GLY A 155 -14.16 7.86 -5.33
C GLY A 155 -14.91 7.05 -4.28
N SER A 156 -14.55 7.21 -3.00
CA SER A 156 -15.20 6.50 -1.89
C SER A 156 -16.59 7.03 -1.54
N ALA A 157 -17.00 8.21 -2.03
CA ALA A 157 -18.33 8.76 -1.74
C ALA A 157 -19.47 7.83 -2.16
N SER A 158 -19.26 7.04 -3.22
CA SER A 158 -20.23 6.04 -3.72
C SER A 158 -20.57 4.94 -2.70
N LEU A 159 -19.74 4.75 -1.68
CA LEU A 159 -19.93 3.73 -0.65
C LEU A 159 -20.68 4.25 0.59
N LEU A 160 -20.88 5.57 0.75
CA LEU A 160 -21.44 6.17 1.96
C LEU A 160 -22.82 5.60 2.34
N ALA A 161 -23.74 5.52 1.37
CA ALA A 161 -25.08 5.00 1.61
C ALA A 161 -25.05 3.51 1.98
N ILE A 162 -24.13 2.75 1.38
CA ILE A 162 -23.97 1.32 1.59
C ILE A 162 -23.37 1.05 2.96
N GLN A 163 -22.32 1.79 3.33
CA GLN A 163 -21.74 1.71 4.66
C GLN A 163 -22.78 2.04 5.73
N LYS A 164 -23.57 3.11 5.53
CA LYS A 164 -24.61 3.49 6.47
C LYS A 164 -25.68 2.41 6.62
N LEU A 165 -26.11 1.79 5.52
CA LEU A 165 -27.04 0.67 5.54
C LEU A 165 -26.49 -0.49 6.39
N LEU A 166 -25.27 -0.94 6.10
CA LEU A 166 -24.66 -2.09 6.78
C LEU A 166 -24.41 -1.81 8.27
N ASN A 167 -23.94 -0.61 8.62
CA ASN A 167 -23.71 -0.21 10.01
C ASN A 167 -25.03 -0.11 10.81
N ILE A 168 -26.12 0.41 10.22
CA ILE A 168 -27.45 0.40 10.87
C ILE A 168 -27.92 -1.03 11.11
N VAL A 169 -27.75 -1.91 10.11
CA VAL A 169 -28.12 -3.33 10.21
C VAL A 169 -27.38 -4.00 11.36
N ASP A 170 -26.06 -3.82 11.46
CA ASP A 170 -25.26 -4.38 12.55
C ASP A 170 -25.71 -3.91 13.94
N ASN A 171 -26.07 -2.62 14.08
CA ASN A 171 -26.55 -2.06 15.35
C ASN A 171 -27.92 -2.61 15.80
N HIS A 172 -28.68 -3.24 14.90
CA HIS A 172 -29.98 -3.86 15.20
C HIS A 172 -29.93 -5.39 15.21
N ILE A 173 -28.73 -5.98 15.12
CA ILE A 173 -28.53 -7.43 15.13
C ILE A 173 -27.59 -7.81 16.27
N ASP A 174 -28.10 -8.64 17.17
CA ASP A 174 -27.31 -9.27 18.23
C ASP A 174 -26.78 -10.65 17.79
N ASP A 175 -25.83 -10.63 16.85
CA ASP A 175 -25.16 -11.83 16.30
C ASP A 175 -23.65 -11.56 16.12
N SER A 176 -22.92 -12.22 15.24
CA SER A 176 -21.53 -11.88 14.86
C SER A 176 -21.47 -10.81 13.78
N SER A 177 -20.36 -10.08 13.68
CA SER A 177 -20.15 -9.07 12.62
C SER A 177 -20.25 -9.67 11.21
N SER A 178 -19.74 -10.89 11.01
CA SER A 178 -19.89 -11.61 9.73
C SER A 178 -21.37 -11.85 9.39
N LYS A 179 -22.18 -12.24 10.39
CA LYS A 179 -23.60 -12.47 10.17
C LYS A 179 -24.37 -11.19 9.90
N SER A 180 -24.02 -10.09 10.59
CA SER A 180 -24.55 -8.76 10.30
C SER A 180 -24.29 -8.37 8.84
N ILE A 181 -23.08 -8.63 8.32
CA ILE A 181 -22.77 -8.41 6.90
C ILE A 181 -23.64 -9.26 5.98
N ASP A 182 -23.80 -10.55 6.24
CA ASP A 182 -24.62 -11.42 5.39
C ASP A 182 -26.08 -10.93 5.31
N ILE A 183 -26.63 -10.49 6.44
CA ILE A 183 -27.99 -9.95 6.51
C ILE A 183 -28.07 -8.60 5.77
N GLY A 184 -27.08 -7.73 5.97
CA GLY A 184 -27.00 -6.44 5.28
C GLY A 184 -26.83 -6.58 3.78
N LYS A 185 -26.02 -7.54 3.32
CA LYS A 185 -25.86 -7.93 1.91
C LYS A 185 -27.21 -8.35 1.33
N LYS A 186 -27.91 -9.26 2.00
CA LYS A 186 -29.23 -9.72 1.54
C LYS A 186 -30.20 -8.54 1.41
N LEU A 187 -30.28 -7.67 2.42
CA LEU A 187 -31.13 -6.49 2.38
C LEU A 187 -30.75 -5.54 1.22
N PHE A 188 -29.46 -5.29 1.01
CA PHE A 188 -28.98 -4.50 -0.12
C PHE A 188 -29.46 -5.07 -1.46
N PHE A 189 -29.31 -6.37 -1.69
CA PHE A 189 -29.76 -7.02 -2.93
C PHE A 189 -31.28 -7.01 -3.08
N ASP A 190 -32.03 -7.25 -2.00
CA ASP A 190 -33.50 -7.16 -2.01
C ASP A 190 -33.94 -5.74 -2.42
N LEU A 191 -33.31 -4.70 -1.85
CA LEU A 191 -33.56 -3.29 -2.20
C LEU A 191 -33.17 -2.97 -3.65
N ASN A 192 -32.01 -3.45 -4.10
CA ASN A 192 -31.54 -3.25 -5.47
C ASN A 192 -32.52 -3.85 -6.49
N ASN A 193 -33.01 -5.07 -6.22
CA ASN A 193 -33.95 -5.77 -7.10
C ASN A 193 -35.32 -5.09 -7.22
N VAL A 194 -35.74 -4.33 -6.19
CA VAL A 194 -37.01 -3.57 -6.22
C VAL A 194 -36.83 -2.10 -6.61
N GLY A 195 -35.62 -1.72 -7.02
CA GLY A 195 -35.35 -0.43 -7.65
C GLY A 195 -34.88 0.69 -6.72
N ALA A 196 -34.37 0.39 -5.53
CA ALA A 196 -33.87 1.41 -4.60
C ALA A 196 -32.66 2.21 -5.12
N PHE A 197 -31.95 1.69 -6.15
CA PHE A 197 -30.72 2.28 -6.67
C PHE A 197 -30.73 2.49 -8.20
N VAL A 198 -31.91 2.59 -8.82
CA VAL A 198 -32.06 2.73 -10.29
C VAL A 198 -31.37 3.97 -10.86
N ASP A 199 -31.17 5.00 -10.05
CA ASP A 199 -30.51 6.26 -10.41
C ASP A 199 -29.01 6.29 -10.05
N ASN A 200 -28.46 5.20 -9.50
CA ASN A 200 -27.05 5.12 -9.13
C ASN A 200 -26.20 4.57 -10.29
N PRO A 201 -25.46 5.42 -11.04
CA PRO A 201 -24.68 4.97 -12.20
C PRO A 201 -23.49 4.08 -11.83
N LYS A 202 -23.12 3.98 -10.54
CA LYS A 202 -22.00 3.17 -10.05
C LYS A 202 -22.45 1.89 -9.35
N ILE A 203 -23.71 1.50 -9.47
CA ILE A 203 -24.28 0.34 -8.75
C ILE A 203 -23.52 -0.96 -9.01
N GLU A 204 -23.08 -1.21 -10.24
CA GLU A 204 -22.28 -2.39 -10.58
C GLU A 204 -20.94 -2.46 -9.83
N SER A 205 -20.30 -1.31 -9.60
CA SER A 205 -19.06 -1.23 -8.82
C SER A 205 -19.31 -1.55 -7.34
N ILE A 206 -20.47 -1.14 -6.82
CA ILE A 206 -20.91 -1.46 -5.46
C ILE A 206 -21.19 -2.95 -5.34
N ILE A 207 -21.90 -3.54 -6.31
CA ILE A 207 -22.20 -4.98 -6.35
C ILE A 207 -20.92 -5.81 -6.29
N LYS A 208 -19.91 -5.45 -7.10
CA LYS A 208 -18.58 -6.10 -7.06
C LYS A 208 -17.90 -6.01 -5.69
N THR A 209 -18.13 -4.94 -4.93
CA THR A 209 -17.58 -4.82 -3.57
C THR A 209 -18.14 -5.91 -2.64
N PHE A 210 -19.34 -6.44 -2.89
CA PHE A 210 -19.92 -7.51 -2.07
C PHE A 210 -19.36 -8.92 -2.36
N GLU A 211 -18.52 -9.08 -3.38
CA GLU A 211 -17.82 -10.33 -3.69
C GLU A 211 -16.75 -10.69 -2.65
N TYR A 212 -16.27 -9.70 -1.89
CA TYR A 212 -15.35 -9.96 -0.79
C TYR A 212 -16.01 -10.72 0.37
N SER A 213 -15.18 -11.42 1.14
CA SER A 213 -15.58 -12.16 2.35
C SER A 213 -16.33 -11.27 3.36
N SER A 214 -17.21 -11.88 4.14
CA SER A 214 -17.98 -11.15 5.14
C SER A 214 -17.10 -10.64 6.28
N GLU A 215 -15.99 -11.31 6.57
CA GLU A 215 -14.96 -10.85 7.50
C GLU A 215 -14.28 -9.57 7.00
N TYR A 216 -13.85 -9.52 5.73
CA TYR A 216 -13.30 -8.30 5.14
C TYR A 216 -14.28 -7.14 5.23
N LEU A 217 -15.52 -7.38 4.83
CA LEU A 217 -16.56 -6.36 4.77
C LEU A 217 -17.00 -5.88 6.14
N ALA A 218 -16.87 -6.71 7.18
CA ALA A 218 -17.08 -6.28 8.55
C ALA A 218 -16.08 -5.19 8.94
N HIS A 219 -14.79 -5.43 8.69
CA HIS A 219 -13.74 -4.44 8.94
C HIS A 219 -13.86 -3.21 8.04
N GLU A 220 -14.34 -3.38 6.81
CA GLU A 220 -14.53 -2.28 5.87
C GLU A 220 -15.72 -1.40 6.24
N PHE A 221 -16.89 -1.96 6.61
CA PHE A 221 -18.15 -1.21 6.67
C PHE A 221 -18.78 -1.09 8.05
N LEU A 222 -18.45 -1.97 9.00
CA LEU A 222 -19.13 -1.97 10.29
C LEU A 222 -18.45 -1.08 11.34
N THR A 223 -17.30 -0.46 11.02
CA THR A 223 -16.65 0.48 11.94
C THR A 223 -17.48 1.75 12.14
N ASP A 224 -17.41 2.32 13.33
CA ASP A 224 -18.24 3.48 13.71
C ASP A 224 -17.65 4.81 13.21
N PHE A 225 -16.34 4.84 12.94
CA PHE A 225 -15.61 6.03 12.49
C PHE A 225 -15.20 5.94 11.00
N TRP A 226 -16.01 5.26 10.19
CA TRP A 226 -15.80 5.15 8.75
C TRP A 226 -15.89 6.52 8.07
N ASN A 227 -14.77 7.02 7.55
CA ASN A 227 -14.70 8.34 6.95
C ASN A 227 -13.61 8.44 5.86
N PRO A 228 -13.99 8.56 4.58
CA PRO A 228 -13.07 8.99 3.52
C PRO A 228 -12.53 10.39 3.78
N LEU A 229 -11.31 10.66 3.32
CA LEU A 229 -10.59 11.91 3.55
C LEU A 229 -10.21 12.58 2.22
N TYR A 230 -10.06 13.90 2.21
CA TYR A 230 -9.45 14.60 1.08
C TYR A 230 -7.93 14.56 1.24
N SER A 231 -7.22 14.20 0.17
CA SER A 231 -5.75 14.07 0.20
C SER A 231 -5.06 15.35 0.64
N VAL A 232 -5.52 16.50 0.14
CA VAL A 232 -4.99 17.83 0.49
C VAL A 232 -5.09 18.15 1.98
N ASP A 233 -6.18 17.73 2.62
CA ASP A 233 -6.37 17.90 4.07
C ASP A 233 -5.47 16.94 4.85
N VAL A 234 -5.31 15.70 4.37
CA VAL A 234 -4.36 14.74 4.95
C VAL A 234 -2.93 15.25 4.83
N HIS A 235 -2.52 15.78 3.67
CA HIS A 235 -1.17 16.31 3.46
C HIS A 235 -0.88 17.46 4.40
N LYS A 236 -1.82 18.40 4.51
CA LYS A 236 -1.73 19.52 5.46
C LYS A 236 -1.65 19.03 6.91
N MET A 237 -2.56 18.14 7.31
CA MET A 237 -2.62 17.60 8.67
C MET A 237 -1.33 16.85 9.04
N VAL A 238 -0.81 16.00 8.15
CA VAL A 238 0.45 15.27 8.37
C VAL A 238 1.60 16.25 8.53
N PHE A 239 1.73 17.23 7.63
CA PHE A 239 2.79 18.24 7.72
C PHE A 239 2.69 19.06 9.02
N GLU A 240 1.51 19.56 9.37
CA GLU A 240 1.31 20.39 10.55
C GLU A 240 1.70 19.66 11.85
N ASN A 241 1.32 18.39 11.98
CA ASN A 241 1.56 17.59 13.19
C ASN A 241 2.96 16.96 13.25
N THR A 242 3.57 16.62 12.12
CA THR A 242 4.79 15.77 12.09
C THR A 242 6.01 16.44 11.43
N LYS A 243 5.78 17.51 10.65
CA LYS A 243 6.76 18.11 9.72
C LYS A 243 7.24 17.16 8.62
N ALA A 244 6.60 16.01 8.43
CA ALA A 244 6.81 15.16 7.27
C ALA A 244 6.11 15.77 6.03
N THR A 245 6.83 15.84 4.92
CA THR A 245 6.37 16.43 3.65
C THR A 245 5.94 15.33 2.70
N PHE A 246 4.81 15.51 2.02
CA PHE A 246 4.34 14.60 0.98
C PHE A 246 5.33 14.56 -0.19
N LEU A 247 5.75 13.35 -0.60
CA LEU A 247 6.66 13.15 -1.73
C LEU A 247 5.94 12.63 -2.98
N GLY A 248 4.94 11.76 -2.78
CA GLY A 248 4.25 11.07 -3.86
C GLY A 248 3.46 9.87 -3.34
N SER A 249 2.90 9.11 -4.27
CA SER A 249 2.15 7.88 -3.98
C SER A 249 3.07 6.67 -4.01
N ALA A 250 2.86 5.72 -3.10
CA ALA A 250 3.43 4.40 -3.17
C ALA A 250 2.81 3.57 -4.31
N ASN A 251 1.63 3.95 -4.82
CA ASN A 251 1.17 3.46 -6.11
C ASN A 251 1.95 4.19 -7.21
N VAL A 252 2.99 3.54 -7.74
CA VAL A 252 4.00 4.17 -8.61
C VAL A 252 3.40 4.92 -9.80
N ILE A 253 2.34 4.39 -10.43
CA ILE A 253 1.75 5.02 -11.62
C ILE A 253 1.11 6.38 -11.31
N GLU A 254 0.64 6.61 -10.08
CA GLU A 254 0.01 7.87 -9.67
C GLU A 254 1.00 9.04 -9.59
N ASN A 255 2.30 8.75 -9.63
CA ASN A 255 3.34 9.77 -9.69
C ASN A 255 3.57 10.31 -11.10
N LEU A 256 3.02 9.67 -12.13
CA LEU A 256 3.21 10.04 -13.52
C LEU A 256 1.88 10.44 -14.18
N ASP A 257 1.72 11.73 -14.47
CA ASP A 257 0.48 12.26 -15.03
C ASP A 257 0.13 11.61 -16.39
N ASN A 258 1.14 11.29 -17.22
CA ASN A 258 0.94 10.72 -18.56
C ASN A 258 0.18 9.37 -18.57
N ILE A 259 0.29 8.58 -17.50
CA ILE A 259 -0.30 7.24 -17.38
C ILE A 259 -1.36 7.13 -16.28
N SER A 260 -1.63 8.22 -15.56
CA SER A 260 -2.58 8.23 -14.45
C SER A 260 -3.56 9.40 -14.47
N ILE A 261 -3.47 10.31 -15.43
CA ILE A 261 -4.40 11.43 -15.65
C ILE A 261 -4.92 11.37 -17.09
N PRO A 262 -6.24 11.53 -17.33
CA PRO A 262 -6.77 11.61 -18.69
C PRO A 262 -6.10 12.71 -19.50
N SER A 263 -5.75 12.45 -20.76
CA SER A 263 -4.93 13.35 -21.59
C SER A 263 -5.42 14.81 -21.63
N LYS A 264 -6.73 15.02 -21.75
CA LYS A 264 -7.34 16.37 -21.76
C LYS A 264 -7.23 17.12 -20.43
N MET A 265 -7.04 16.43 -19.31
CA MET A 265 -6.85 17.02 -17.98
C MET A 265 -5.39 17.41 -17.70
N GLN A 266 -4.42 16.78 -18.38
CA GLN A 266 -3.00 16.97 -18.08
C GLN A 266 -2.56 18.43 -18.26
N GLU A 267 -3.02 19.12 -19.30
CA GLU A 267 -2.70 20.54 -19.53
C GLU A 267 -3.28 21.45 -18.43
N ILE A 268 -4.51 21.16 -17.98
CA ILE A 268 -5.17 21.89 -16.89
C ILE A 268 -4.36 21.73 -15.60
N ILE A 269 -3.97 20.49 -15.27
CA ILE A 269 -3.17 20.18 -14.08
C ILE A 269 -1.78 20.84 -14.17
N LYS A 270 -1.15 20.79 -15.35
CA LYS A 270 0.16 21.42 -15.58
C LYS A 270 0.12 22.94 -15.39
N ASN A 271 -0.95 23.59 -15.84
CA ASN A 271 -1.11 25.05 -15.75
C ASN A 271 -1.62 25.53 -14.37
N THR A 272 -2.08 24.61 -13.53
CA THR A 272 -2.54 24.92 -12.15
C THR A 272 -1.34 25.16 -11.24
N LYS A 273 -1.25 26.37 -10.68
CA LYS A 273 -0.11 26.80 -9.84
C LYS A 273 -0.24 26.46 -8.36
N ALA A 274 -1.46 26.46 -7.83
CA ALA A 274 -1.72 26.15 -6.42
C ALA A 274 -1.48 24.65 -6.18
N PRO A 275 -0.51 24.24 -5.34
CA PRO A 275 -0.12 22.83 -5.20
C PRO A 275 -1.25 21.92 -4.69
N ASP A 276 -2.01 22.40 -3.71
CA ASP A 276 -3.18 21.71 -3.14
C ASP A 276 -4.28 21.53 -4.20
N LEU A 277 -4.64 22.59 -4.92
CA LEU A 277 -5.60 22.49 -6.01
C LEU A 277 -5.12 21.51 -7.09
N LYS A 278 -3.83 21.56 -7.44
CA LYS A 278 -3.24 20.64 -8.42
C LYS A 278 -3.40 19.18 -7.99
N GLU A 279 -3.10 18.87 -6.73
CA GLU A 279 -3.24 17.51 -6.19
C GLU A 279 -4.72 17.08 -6.14
N TYR A 280 -5.61 17.97 -5.71
CA TYR A 280 -7.04 17.66 -5.68
C TYR A 280 -7.62 17.43 -7.09
N LEU A 281 -7.18 18.20 -8.09
CA LEU A 281 -7.56 17.95 -9.49
C LEU A 281 -7.10 16.57 -9.97
N LYS A 282 -5.97 16.06 -9.49
CA LYS A 282 -5.53 14.68 -9.79
C LYS A 282 -6.48 13.64 -9.20
N ASP A 283 -6.94 13.86 -7.97
CA ASP A 283 -7.92 12.96 -7.35
C ASP A 283 -9.28 12.96 -8.06
N LEU A 284 -9.74 14.13 -8.50
CA LEU A 284 -10.93 14.25 -9.34
C LEU A 284 -10.74 13.52 -10.67
N ALA A 285 -9.60 13.70 -11.32
CA ALA A 285 -9.29 13.09 -12.61
C ALA A 285 -9.24 11.55 -12.55
N ARG A 286 -8.78 10.98 -11.43
CA ARG A 286 -8.69 9.53 -11.19
C ARG A 286 -9.95 8.95 -10.57
N ASN A 287 -10.85 9.80 -10.07
CA ASN A 287 -11.91 9.41 -9.15
C ASN A 287 -11.31 8.56 -7.99
N SER A 288 -10.22 9.06 -7.37
CA SER A 288 -9.44 8.34 -6.36
C SER A 288 -10.32 7.79 -5.25
N LYS A 289 -10.22 6.48 -4.99
CA LYS A 289 -11.00 5.76 -3.97
C LYS A 289 -10.20 5.54 -2.69
N GLN A 290 -8.94 5.17 -2.83
CA GLN A 290 -7.99 4.96 -1.74
C GLN A 290 -6.65 5.54 -2.18
N ARG A 291 -5.83 5.95 -1.21
CA ARG A 291 -4.50 6.49 -1.45
C ARG A 291 -3.50 5.85 -0.52
N VAL A 292 -2.27 5.69 -1.02
CA VAL A 292 -1.13 5.14 -0.31
C VAL A 292 0.00 6.17 -0.39
N ASP A 293 -0.05 7.17 0.47
CA ASP A 293 0.84 8.34 0.37
C ASP A 293 2.16 8.10 1.10
N ILE A 294 3.24 8.63 0.52
CA ILE A 294 4.58 8.64 1.09
C ILE A 294 4.92 10.05 1.57
N PHE A 295 5.31 10.15 2.83
CA PHE A 295 5.82 11.37 3.46
C PHE A 295 7.26 11.15 3.93
N GLN A 296 8.06 12.21 3.96
CA GLN A 296 9.41 12.16 4.51
C GLN A 296 9.68 13.36 5.40
N LYS A 297 10.33 13.12 6.54
CA LYS A 297 10.78 14.19 7.44
C LYS A 297 12.09 14.79 6.91
N ASN A 298 12.14 16.10 6.70
CA ASN A 298 13.31 16.80 6.19
C ASN A 298 13.87 16.18 4.89
N PRO A 299 13.06 16.14 3.81
CA PRO A 299 13.45 15.46 2.58
C PRO A 299 14.69 16.06 1.93
N GLN A 300 15.53 15.20 1.37
CA GLN A 300 16.73 15.60 0.63
C GLN A 300 16.61 15.18 -0.82
N ILE A 301 16.91 16.10 -1.74
CA ILE A 301 16.85 15.87 -3.18
C ILE A 301 18.25 15.46 -3.67
N PHE A 302 18.33 14.52 -4.59
CA PHE A 302 19.57 14.22 -5.31
C PHE A 302 19.99 15.40 -6.18
N SER A 303 21.31 15.57 -6.39
CA SER A 303 21.76 16.32 -7.56
C SER A 303 21.37 15.58 -8.85
N ASN A 304 21.37 16.26 -10.00
CA ASN A 304 21.02 15.62 -11.27
C ASN A 304 21.91 14.40 -11.57
N ASP A 305 23.23 14.53 -11.35
CA ASP A 305 24.19 13.45 -11.61
C ASP A 305 24.00 12.29 -10.61
N GLU A 306 23.80 12.60 -9.33
CA GLU A 306 23.49 11.58 -8.31
C GLU A 306 22.19 10.83 -8.65
N HIS A 307 21.15 11.54 -9.08
CA HIS A 307 19.85 10.94 -9.41
C HIS A 307 20.00 9.98 -10.60
N ILE A 308 20.66 10.42 -11.66
CA ILE A 308 20.93 9.57 -12.83
C ILE A 308 21.72 8.33 -12.42
N GLU A 309 22.77 8.48 -11.60
CA GLU A 309 23.58 7.36 -11.12
C GLU A 309 22.76 6.35 -10.30
N VAL A 310 21.91 6.84 -9.39
CA VAL A 310 21.06 5.99 -8.56
C VAL A 310 20.06 5.22 -9.41
N ILE A 311 19.36 5.90 -10.33
CA ILE A 311 18.36 5.26 -11.19
C ILE A 311 19.00 4.24 -12.13
N ASN A 312 20.12 4.58 -12.77
CA ASN A 312 20.83 3.68 -13.68
C ASN A 312 21.25 2.36 -13.02
N LYS A 313 21.52 2.38 -11.71
CA LYS A 313 21.90 1.19 -10.93
C LYS A 313 20.72 0.33 -10.49
N LEU A 314 19.48 0.84 -10.49
CA LEU A 314 18.31 0.05 -10.13
C LEU A 314 18.16 -1.13 -11.09
N LYS A 315 18.04 -2.34 -10.54
CA LYS A 315 17.85 -3.57 -11.30
C LYS A 315 16.42 -4.06 -11.16
N PHE A 316 15.92 -4.67 -12.23
CA PHE A 316 14.56 -5.16 -12.32
C PHE A 316 14.53 -6.62 -12.75
N LYS A 317 13.49 -7.32 -12.31
CA LYS A 317 13.22 -8.71 -12.66
C LYS A 317 11.74 -8.92 -12.90
N LEU A 318 11.41 -9.73 -13.91
CA LEU A 318 10.04 -10.18 -14.12
C LEU A 318 9.61 -11.14 -13.02
N LEU A 319 8.39 -10.95 -12.54
CA LEU A 319 7.72 -11.87 -11.62
C LEU A 319 7.17 -13.10 -12.39
N PRO A 320 6.94 -14.23 -11.71
CA PRO A 320 6.57 -15.48 -12.38
C PRO A 320 5.29 -15.44 -13.22
N ASN A 321 4.33 -14.59 -12.86
CA ASN A 321 3.07 -14.36 -13.55
C ASN A 321 3.18 -13.43 -14.77
N ALA A 322 4.34 -12.83 -15.03
CA ALA A 322 4.50 -11.84 -16.07
C ALA A 322 4.47 -12.46 -17.49
N PRO A 323 3.90 -11.75 -18.49
CA PRO A 323 4.09 -12.08 -19.90
C PRO A 323 5.57 -12.09 -20.28
N LYS A 324 5.99 -13.06 -21.09
CA LYS A 324 7.39 -13.20 -21.52
C LYS A 324 7.71 -12.49 -22.85
N ASN A 325 6.68 -12.19 -23.64
CA ASN A 325 6.74 -11.47 -24.91
C ASN A 325 5.32 -11.03 -25.30
N GLY A 326 5.19 -10.29 -26.41
CA GLY A 326 3.91 -9.87 -26.95
C GLY A 326 3.48 -8.46 -26.50
N ALA A 327 2.27 -8.09 -26.88
CA ALA A 327 1.61 -6.87 -26.39
C ALA A 327 1.06 -7.10 -24.98
N VAL A 328 0.89 -6.01 -24.21
CA VAL A 328 0.35 -6.06 -22.85
C VAL A 328 -0.69 -4.96 -22.69
N THR A 329 -1.83 -5.29 -22.09
CA THR A 329 -2.84 -4.30 -21.69
C THR A 329 -2.74 -4.08 -20.19
N PHE A 330 -2.63 -2.82 -19.78
CA PHE A 330 -2.54 -2.39 -18.39
C PHE A 330 -3.84 -1.71 -17.97
N ASN A 331 -4.49 -2.26 -16.94
CA ASN A 331 -5.70 -1.66 -16.40
C ASN A 331 -5.31 -0.51 -15.46
N THR A 332 -5.82 0.70 -15.72
CA THR A 332 -5.57 1.87 -14.87
C THR A 332 -6.87 2.56 -14.48
N LEU A 333 -6.81 3.49 -13.52
CA LEU A 333 -7.99 4.27 -13.09
C LEU A 333 -8.54 5.19 -14.19
N ILE A 334 -7.76 5.46 -15.24
CA ILE A 334 -8.17 6.30 -16.37
C ILE A 334 -8.56 5.48 -17.61
N GLY A 335 -8.70 4.15 -17.46
CA GLY A 335 -8.96 3.20 -18.53
C GLY A 335 -7.75 2.32 -18.84
N ASP A 336 -7.91 1.47 -19.85
CA ASP A 336 -6.85 0.54 -20.25
C ASP A 336 -5.78 1.25 -21.09
N ILE A 337 -4.51 0.92 -20.82
CA ILE A 337 -3.35 1.37 -21.59
C ILE A 337 -2.77 0.17 -22.31
N GLU A 338 -2.80 0.19 -23.64
CA GLU A 338 -2.19 -0.83 -24.47
C GLU A 338 -0.71 -0.51 -24.73
N ALA A 339 0.17 -1.44 -24.39
CA ALA A 339 1.57 -1.43 -24.79
C ALA A 339 1.75 -2.37 -26.00
N PRO A 340 1.99 -1.82 -27.21
CA PRO A 340 2.17 -2.62 -28.42
C PRO A 340 3.37 -3.56 -28.31
N LYS A 341 3.30 -4.68 -29.03
CA LYS A 341 4.36 -5.69 -29.07
C LYS A 341 5.72 -5.08 -29.44
N GLU A 342 5.73 -4.14 -30.38
CA GLU A 342 6.91 -3.46 -30.89
C GLU A 342 7.63 -2.64 -29.82
N VAL A 343 6.88 -2.20 -28.79
CA VAL A 343 7.41 -1.41 -27.68
C VAL A 343 8.00 -2.34 -26.61
N ILE A 344 7.20 -3.30 -26.12
CA ILE A 344 7.46 -3.98 -24.85
C ILE A 344 8.05 -5.39 -24.99
N SER A 345 7.84 -6.07 -26.12
CA SER A 345 8.21 -7.50 -26.27
C SER A 345 9.70 -7.73 -26.11
N GLU A 346 10.56 -6.85 -26.65
CA GLU A 346 12.02 -6.97 -26.50
C GLU A 346 12.44 -6.90 -25.03
N MET A 347 11.87 -5.95 -24.27
CA MET A 347 12.14 -5.78 -22.84
C MET A 347 11.73 -7.05 -22.05
N LEU A 348 10.53 -7.58 -22.30
CA LEU A 348 10.03 -8.78 -21.64
C LEU A 348 10.91 -10.00 -21.95
N GLU A 349 11.29 -10.19 -23.21
CA GLU A 349 12.14 -11.32 -23.63
C GLU A 349 13.51 -11.28 -22.95
N LYS A 350 14.12 -10.10 -22.84
CA LYS A 350 15.43 -9.93 -22.18
C LYS A 350 15.31 -10.15 -20.67
N LEU A 351 14.31 -9.55 -20.02
CA LEU A 351 14.08 -9.70 -18.58
C LEU A 351 13.66 -11.13 -18.19
N SER A 352 13.05 -11.89 -19.12
CA SER A 352 12.74 -13.30 -18.89
C SER A 352 13.99 -14.18 -18.78
N LYS A 353 15.14 -13.70 -19.29
CA LYS A 353 16.42 -14.42 -19.31
C LYS A 353 17.36 -13.97 -18.20
N LYS A 354 17.34 -12.68 -17.82
CA LYS A 354 18.20 -12.13 -16.78
C LYS A 354 17.59 -10.90 -16.12
N GLU A 355 18.11 -10.55 -14.96
CA GLU A 355 17.91 -9.23 -14.36
C GLU A 355 18.54 -8.16 -15.27
N MET A 356 17.93 -6.99 -15.35
CA MET A 356 18.46 -5.86 -16.11
C MET A 356 18.46 -4.59 -15.27
N SER A 357 19.51 -3.80 -15.36
CA SER A 357 19.52 -2.44 -14.79
C SER A 357 18.67 -1.48 -15.62
N PHE A 358 18.27 -0.36 -15.04
CA PHE A 358 17.66 0.75 -15.78
C PHE A 358 18.56 1.20 -16.93
N GLU A 359 19.87 1.30 -16.69
CA GLU A 359 20.86 1.63 -17.72
C GLU A 359 20.81 0.63 -18.88
N GLU A 360 20.82 -0.68 -18.61
CA GLU A 360 20.72 -1.69 -19.66
C GLU A 360 19.37 -1.60 -20.42
N LEU A 361 18.26 -1.38 -19.70
CA LEU A 361 16.94 -1.22 -20.31
C LEU A 361 16.85 0.04 -21.19
N SER A 362 17.56 1.11 -20.84
CA SER A 362 17.59 2.36 -21.60
C SER A 362 18.25 2.21 -22.98
N THR A 363 19.05 1.16 -23.17
CA THR A 363 19.70 0.85 -24.46
C THR A 363 18.80 0.09 -25.44
N LEU A 364 17.64 -0.40 -25.00
CA LEU A 364 16.70 -1.11 -25.88
C LEU A 364 16.10 -0.15 -26.91
N LYS A 365 15.81 -0.67 -28.11
CA LYS A 365 15.43 0.15 -29.28
C LYS A 365 14.28 1.12 -29.00
N SER A 366 13.29 0.70 -28.22
CA SER A 366 12.11 1.49 -27.87
C SER A 366 12.39 2.65 -26.91
N PHE A 367 13.49 2.59 -26.15
CA PHE A 367 13.78 3.47 -25.01
C PHE A 367 15.03 4.36 -25.16
N ILE A 368 15.83 4.16 -26.21
CA ILE A 368 17.00 5.01 -26.49
C ILE A 368 16.58 6.48 -26.53
N ASN A 369 17.27 7.32 -25.75
CA ASN A 369 17.00 8.76 -25.60
C ASN A 369 15.57 9.09 -25.12
N LYS A 370 14.87 8.15 -24.48
CA LYS A 370 13.50 8.31 -23.97
C LYS A 370 13.36 7.79 -22.53
N PRO A 371 14.11 8.34 -21.56
CA PRO A 371 14.12 7.84 -20.18
C PRO A 371 12.74 7.91 -19.51
N MET A 372 11.96 8.97 -19.74
CA MET A 372 10.60 9.08 -19.18
C MET A 372 9.67 7.96 -19.68
N PHE A 373 9.75 7.61 -20.96
CA PHE A 373 8.95 6.53 -21.53
C PHE A 373 9.33 5.16 -20.96
N LEU A 374 10.62 4.96 -20.64
CA LEU A 374 11.07 3.77 -19.92
C LEU A 374 10.52 3.74 -18.48
N ILE A 375 10.56 4.86 -17.76
CA ILE A 375 10.00 4.95 -16.39
C ILE A 375 8.49 4.66 -16.42
N GLU A 376 7.74 5.24 -17.36
CA GLU A 376 6.31 4.95 -17.56
C GLU A 376 6.07 3.46 -17.78
N THR A 377 6.86 2.82 -18.66
CA THR A 377 6.75 1.38 -18.93
C THR A 377 7.08 0.52 -17.71
N ILE A 378 8.14 0.86 -16.97
CA ILE A 378 8.52 0.18 -15.72
C ILE A 378 7.39 0.30 -14.70
N PHE A 379 6.82 1.50 -14.51
CA PHE A 379 5.75 1.74 -13.53
C PHE A 379 4.47 0.99 -13.89
N LEU A 380 4.09 0.92 -15.16
CA LEU A 380 2.96 0.12 -15.61
C LEU A 380 3.17 -1.38 -15.33
N LEU A 381 4.37 -1.91 -15.61
CA LEU A 381 4.72 -3.30 -15.31
C LEU A 381 4.77 -3.57 -13.79
N MET A 382 5.27 -2.63 -12.99
CA MET A 382 5.28 -2.73 -11.53
C MET A 382 3.86 -2.71 -10.94
N ASN A 383 3.00 -1.81 -11.42
CA ASN A 383 1.61 -1.74 -11.01
C ASN A 383 0.85 -3.02 -11.34
N ALA A 384 1.09 -3.60 -12.52
CA ALA A 384 0.48 -4.87 -12.94
C ALA A 384 1.06 -6.13 -12.28
N ASN A 385 1.95 -6.00 -11.29
CA ASN A 385 2.64 -7.14 -10.65
C ASN A 385 3.42 -8.01 -11.66
N TYR A 386 4.00 -7.41 -12.69
CA TYR A 386 4.82 -8.13 -13.67
C TYR A 386 6.32 -7.89 -13.49
N LEU A 387 6.71 -6.76 -12.91
CA LEU A 387 8.10 -6.38 -12.75
C LEU A 387 8.32 -5.84 -11.34
N GLN A 388 9.48 -6.14 -10.74
CA GLN A 388 9.84 -5.60 -9.44
C GLN A 388 11.33 -5.25 -9.38
N ALA A 389 11.66 -4.24 -8.56
CA ALA A 389 13.04 -3.92 -8.24
C ALA A 389 13.72 -5.12 -7.55
N VAL A 390 15.00 -5.32 -7.83
CA VAL A 390 15.81 -6.40 -7.27
C VAL A 390 16.49 -5.93 -5.99
N SER A 391 16.40 -6.76 -4.97
CA SER A 391 17.08 -6.56 -3.70
C SER A 391 18.55 -6.93 -3.79
N ILE A 392 19.41 -6.02 -3.35
CA ILE A 392 20.83 -6.32 -3.12
C ILE A 392 21.01 -7.12 -1.82
N ASN A 393 20.00 -7.09 -0.92
CA ASN A 393 20.01 -7.80 0.35
C ASN A 393 19.64 -9.29 0.22
N GLU A 394 19.15 -9.75 -0.94
CA GLU A 394 18.75 -11.15 -1.15
C GLU A 394 19.82 -12.15 -0.68
N LYS A 395 21.09 -11.88 -0.96
CA LYS A 395 22.23 -12.74 -0.58
C LYS A 395 22.40 -12.94 0.93
N TYR A 396 21.77 -12.08 1.75
CA TYR A 396 21.77 -12.19 3.20
C TYR A 396 20.49 -12.85 3.73
N VAL A 397 19.46 -13.02 2.90
CA VAL A 397 18.20 -13.66 3.31
C VAL A 397 18.45 -15.14 3.54
N ASP A 398 18.15 -15.60 4.76
CA ASP A 398 18.26 -17.01 5.10
C ASP A 398 17.08 -17.78 4.49
N LYS A 399 17.41 -18.69 3.57
CA LYS A 399 16.45 -19.56 2.89
C LYS A 399 15.60 -20.37 3.88
N HIS A 400 16.16 -20.75 5.04
CA HIS A 400 15.42 -21.48 6.07
C HIS A 400 14.18 -20.73 6.57
N PHE A 401 14.26 -19.41 6.75
CA PHE A 401 13.10 -18.62 7.18
C PHE A 401 12.07 -18.45 6.07
N VAL A 402 12.53 -18.35 4.81
CA VAL A 402 11.66 -18.30 3.62
C VAL A 402 10.87 -19.61 3.50
N ASP A 403 11.57 -20.75 3.57
CA ASP A 403 10.95 -22.07 3.44
C ASP A 403 9.91 -22.30 4.55
N LYS A 404 10.24 -21.98 5.81
CA LYS A 404 9.30 -22.08 6.93
C LYS A 404 8.08 -21.17 6.80
N PHE A 405 8.25 -19.94 6.31
CA PHE A 405 7.12 -19.06 6.07
C PHE A 405 6.19 -19.63 5.00
N ASN A 406 6.75 -20.07 3.86
CA ASN A 406 5.98 -20.63 2.75
C ASN A 406 5.25 -21.93 3.16
N GLU A 407 5.91 -22.82 3.91
CA GLU A 407 5.29 -24.02 4.48
C GLU A 407 4.11 -23.67 5.40
N LYS A 408 4.27 -22.63 6.22
CA LYS A 408 3.20 -22.15 7.10
C LYS A 408 2.02 -21.59 6.30
N MET A 409 2.25 -20.69 5.33
CA MET A 409 1.17 -20.14 4.51
C MET A 409 0.39 -21.26 3.82
N LYS A 410 1.10 -22.25 3.25
CA LYS A 410 0.50 -23.44 2.65
C LYS A 410 -0.33 -24.25 3.65
N LYS A 411 0.18 -24.48 4.86
CA LYS A 411 -0.54 -25.19 5.93
C LYS A 411 -1.82 -24.46 6.35
N ASP A 412 -1.78 -23.14 6.36
CA ASP A 412 -2.91 -22.28 6.73
C ASP A 412 -3.88 -22.07 5.55
N GLY A 413 -3.62 -22.67 4.38
CA GLY A 413 -4.46 -22.56 3.19
C GLY A 413 -4.37 -21.22 2.46
N ILE A 414 -3.29 -20.47 2.71
CA ILE A 414 -3.05 -19.15 2.15
C ILE A 414 -2.11 -19.28 0.95
N ASN A 415 -2.56 -18.82 -0.22
CA ASN A 415 -1.74 -18.77 -1.42
C ASN A 415 -0.88 -17.50 -1.40
N LEU A 416 0.25 -17.58 -0.69
CA LEU A 416 1.23 -16.50 -0.58
C LEU A 416 2.62 -17.09 -0.35
N GLU A 417 3.57 -16.75 -1.21
CA GLU A 417 4.96 -17.20 -1.10
C GLU A 417 5.92 -16.01 -1.14
N ILE A 418 6.94 -16.00 -0.27
CA ILE A 418 7.97 -14.97 -0.31
C ILE A 418 8.81 -15.13 -1.57
N TYR A 419 9.09 -14.01 -2.21
CA TYR A 419 10.00 -13.87 -3.33
C TYR A 419 11.20 -12.98 -2.93
N PRO A 420 12.25 -13.55 -2.31
CA PRO A 420 13.30 -12.79 -1.62
C PRO A 420 14.09 -11.85 -2.53
N LYS A 421 14.32 -12.31 -3.77
CA LYS A 421 15.00 -11.57 -4.84
C LYS A 421 14.45 -10.14 -5.02
N CYS A 422 13.17 -9.92 -4.74
CA CYS A 422 12.50 -8.64 -4.91
C CYS A 422 11.89 -8.09 -3.62
N CYS A 423 12.27 -8.63 -2.45
CA CYS A 423 11.70 -8.29 -1.14
C CYS A 423 10.17 -8.20 -1.14
N THR A 424 9.50 -9.15 -1.81
CA THR A 424 8.05 -9.16 -2.00
C THR A 424 7.48 -10.54 -1.69
N ALA A 425 6.17 -10.70 -1.77
CA ALA A 425 5.49 -11.99 -1.82
C ALA A 425 4.50 -12.00 -3.01
N ILE A 426 4.20 -13.20 -3.51
CA ILE A 426 3.35 -13.44 -4.70
C ILE A 426 2.37 -14.58 -4.47
#